data_AF-A0A510IYE8-F1
#
_entry.id   AF-A0A510IYE8-F1
#
_cell.length_a   1.000
_cell.length_b   1.000
_cell.length_c   1.000
_cell.angle_alpha   90.00
_cell.angle_beta   90.00
_cell.angle_gamma   90.00
#
_symmetry.space_group_name_H-M   'P 1'
#
loop_
_entity.id
_entity.type
_entity.pdbx_description
1 polymer ?
#
loop_
_entity_poly.entity_id
_entity_poly.type
_entity_poly.pdbx_seq_one_letter_code
_entity_poly.pdbx_strand_id
1 'polypeptide(L)'
;MQLNGQVMRFKPIVLCSFIEGTLTNHEKQKLELIIYLAYRDHVDPRVAPRVVWMEVPVNQAFMEGKPSSVATLMAPLPDGTTNTLRHSFLYRLLDQWCTSTGSDTYEVVITAPDHSLSKEFLSTNRKRMSPVRQIAFIGKTLMRLVKSKSSSGQFKTHINL
;
A
#
# COMPACT_ATOMS: atom_id res chain seq x y z
N MET A 1 23.59 2.36 14.64
CA MET A 1 22.65 2.43 15.77
C MET A 1 22.00 3.83 15.86
N GLN A 2 21.23 4.22 14.84
CA GLN A 2 20.60 5.56 14.69
C GLN A 2 19.09 5.49 14.35
N LEU A 3 18.46 4.31 14.44
CA LEU A 3 17.06 4.10 14.05
C LEU A 3 16.05 4.66 15.08
N ASN A 4 16.43 4.82 16.35
CA ASN A 4 15.46 5.10 17.42
C ASN A 4 14.73 6.45 17.30
N GLY A 5 15.37 7.47 16.71
CA GLY A 5 14.75 8.80 16.53
C GLY A 5 13.83 8.90 15.31
N GLN A 6 14.21 8.27 14.19
CA GLN A 6 13.44 8.30 12.93
C GLN A 6 12.16 7.47 13.01
N VAL A 7 12.20 6.33 13.72
CA VAL A 7 11.07 5.41 13.85
C VAL A 7 9.88 6.05 14.56
N MET A 8 10.08 6.92 15.56
CA MET A 8 8.97 7.57 16.29
C MET A 8 8.09 8.48 15.43
N ARG A 9 8.57 8.95 14.28
CA ARG A 9 7.79 9.77 13.32
C ARG A 9 7.37 9.01 12.08
N PHE A 10 7.71 7.73 11.99
CA PHE A 10 7.42 6.91 10.83
C PHE A 10 5.98 6.38 10.89
N LYS A 11 5.14 6.89 9.98
CA LYS A 11 3.74 6.49 9.83
C LYS A 11 3.51 6.06 8.38
N PRO A 12 3.88 4.82 8.01
CA PRO A 12 3.82 4.38 6.63
C PRO A 12 2.38 4.34 6.13
N ILE A 13 2.19 4.79 4.89
CA ILE A 13 0.98 4.52 4.13
C ILE A 13 1.35 3.40 3.15
N VAL A 14 0.70 2.26 3.31
CA VAL A 14 0.85 1.11 2.44
C VAL A 14 -0.24 1.19 1.39
N LEU A 15 0.15 1.28 0.12
CA LEU A 15 -0.79 1.26 -0.99
C LEU A 15 -0.89 -0.16 -1.53
N CYS A 16 -2.10 -0.72 -1.55
CA CYS A 16 -2.36 -2.03 -2.12
C CYS A 16 -3.33 -1.85 -3.28
N SER A 17 -2.92 -2.18 -4.50
CA SER A 17 -3.79 -2.17 -5.67
C SER A 17 -4.02 -3.57 -6.23
N PHE A 18 -5.25 -3.81 -6.65
CA PHE A 18 -5.72 -5.12 -7.11
C PHE A 18 -6.98 -4.92 -7.97
N ILE A 19 -7.33 -5.92 -8.79
CA ILE A 19 -8.53 -5.86 -9.61
C ILE A 19 -9.79 -5.88 -8.72
N GLU A 20 -10.76 -5.03 -9.03
CA GLU A 20 -12.03 -4.96 -8.32
C GLU A 20 -12.70 -6.34 -8.22
N GLY A 21 -13.25 -6.66 -7.04
CA GLY A 21 -13.90 -7.94 -6.78
C GLY A 21 -12.98 -9.12 -6.48
N THR A 22 -11.65 -8.99 -6.63
CA THR A 22 -10.72 -10.12 -6.35
C THR A 22 -10.49 -10.38 -4.87
N LEU A 23 -10.64 -9.38 -4.00
CA LEU A 23 -10.48 -9.52 -2.55
C LEU A 23 -11.74 -9.11 -1.80
N THR A 24 -12.24 -10.03 -0.98
CA THR A 24 -13.32 -9.81 -0.01
C THR A 24 -12.87 -8.88 1.12
N ASN A 25 -13.84 -8.36 1.88
CA ASN A 25 -13.53 -7.54 3.07
C ASN A 25 -12.77 -8.34 4.13
N HIS A 26 -13.07 -9.63 4.30
CA HIS A 26 -12.42 -10.49 5.27
C HIS A 26 -10.95 -10.72 4.91
N GLU A 27 -10.65 -11.00 3.64
CA GLU A 27 -9.27 -11.13 3.17
C GLU A 27 -8.50 -9.83 3.35
N LYS A 28 -9.11 -8.68 3.03
CA LYS A 28 -8.51 -7.36 3.28
C LYS A 28 -8.16 -7.16 4.76
N GLN A 29 -9.04 -7.55 5.70
CA GLN A 29 -8.74 -7.46 7.15
C GLN A 29 -7.57 -8.37 7.55
N LYS A 30 -7.55 -9.61 7.04
CA LYS A 30 -6.45 -10.56 7.28
C LYS A 30 -5.12 -10.01 6.74
N LEU A 31 -5.14 -9.41 5.56
CA LEU A 31 -3.97 -8.79 4.94
C LEU A 31 -3.51 -7.52 5.69
N GLU A 32 -4.42 -6.69 6.20
CA GLU A 32 -4.07 -5.57 7.08
C GLU A 32 -3.31 -6.03 8.32
N LEU A 33 -3.74 -7.15 8.93
CA LEU A 33 -3.05 -7.75 10.06
C LEU A 33 -1.67 -8.28 9.67
N ILE A 34 -1.54 -8.94 8.51
CA ILE A 34 -0.24 -9.42 8.01
C ILE A 34 0.73 -8.27 7.78
N ILE A 35 0.26 -7.20 7.13
CA ILE A 35 1.06 -5.99 6.90
C ILE A 35 1.50 -5.42 8.25
N TYR A 36 0.57 -5.26 9.21
CA TYR A 36 0.88 -4.79 10.55
C TYR A 36 1.98 -5.64 11.23
N LEU A 37 1.84 -6.97 11.21
CA LEU A 37 2.81 -7.89 11.81
C LEU A 37 4.17 -7.79 11.12
N ALA A 38 4.23 -7.67 9.80
CA ALA A 38 5.47 -7.51 9.07
C ALA A 38 6.24 -6.24 9.52
N TYR A 39 5.54 -5.11 9.69
CA TYR A 39 6.15 -3.88 10.22
C TYR A 39 6.58 -4.02 11.68
N ARG A 40 5.77 -4.66 12.51
CA ARG A 40 6.08 -4.90 13.92
C ARG A 40 7.35 -5.73 14.08
N ASP A 41 7.49 -6.78 13.26
CA ASP A 41 8.56 -7.77 13.37
C ASP A 41 9.89 -7.29 12.74
N HIS A 42 9.83 -6.46 11.69
CA HIS A 42 11.04 -6.03 10.95
C HIS A 42 11.43 -4.56 11.16
N VAL A 43 10.52 -3.69 11.60
CA VAL A 43 10.79 -2.25 11.70
C VAL A 43 10.86 -1.81 13.16
N ASP A 44 9.71 -1.76 13.83
CA ASP A 44 9.60 -1.46 15.26
C ASP A 44 8.15 -1.77 15.72
N PRO A 45 7.96 -2.34 16.92
CA PRO A 45 6.63 -2.71 17.41
C PRO A 45 5.62 -1.57 17.52
N ARG A 46 6.08 -0.31 17.56
CA ARG A 46 5.25 0.89 17.67
C ARG A 46 4.78 1.41 16.31
N VAL A 47 5.30 0.88 15.21
CA VAL A 47 4.90 1.29 13.86
C VAL A 47 3.56 0.67 13.51
N ALA A 48 2.56 1.51 13.27
CA ALA A 48 1.24 1.11 12.79
C ALA A 48 1.04 1.62 11.36
N PRO A 49 1.20 0.78 10.32
CA PRO A 49 0.94 1.17 8.94
C PRO A 49 -0.54 1.48 8.71
N ARG A 50 -0.81 2.45 7.83
CA ARG A 50 -2.15 2.69 7.29
C ARG A 50 -2.23 2.05 5.91
N VAL A 51 -3.09 1.05 5.77
CA VAL A 51 -3.33 0.41 4.48
C VAL A 51 -4.41 1.20 3.72
N VAL A 52 -4.14 1.48 2.45
CA VAL A 52 -5.09 2.08 1.51
C VAL A 52 -5.28 1.10 0.36
N TRP A 53 -6.52 0.65 0.20
CA TRP A 53 -6.93 -0.27 -0.85
C TRP A 53 -7.34 0.52 -2.10
N MET A 54 -6.69 0.23 -3.22
CA MET A 54 -6.92 0.85 -4.52
C MET A 54 -7.48 -0.19 -5.49
N GLU A 55 -8.78 -0.14 -5.73
CA GLU A 55 -9.44 -1.07 -6.65
C GLU A 55 -9.26 -0.59 -8.09
N VAL A 56 -8.68 -1.46 -8.91
CA VAL A 56 -8.49 -1.26 -10.34
C VAL A 56 -9.67 -1.90 -11.07
N PRO A 57 -10.43 -1.16 -11.89
CA PRO A 57 -11.51 -1.77 -12.65
C PRO A 57 -11.01 -2.91 -13.55
N VAL A 58 -11.87 -3.90 -13.78
CA VAL A 58 -11.59 -5.01 -14.69
C VAL A 58 -11.18 -4.45 -16.06
N ASN A 59 -10.17 -5.05 -16.69
CA ASN A 59 -9.57 -4.63 -17.96
C ASN A 59 -8.79 -3.30 -17.94
N GLN A 60 -8.36 -2.82 -16.77
CA GLN A 60 -7.54 -1.62 -16.64
C GLN A 60 -6.17 -1.82 -15.98
N ALA A 61 -5.78 -3.07 -15.73
CA ALA A 61 -4.41 -3.43 -15.40
C ALA A 61 -3.83 -4.25 -16.56
N PHE A 62 -2.58 -3.95 -16.92
CA PHE A 62 -1.88 -4.60 -18.01
C PHE A 62 -0.46 -4.98 -17.59
N MET A 63 0.00 -6.13 -18.05
CA MET A 63 1.38 -6.60 -17.95
C MET A 63 1.79 -7.05 -19.34
N GLU A 64 2.91 -6.52 -19.85
CA GLU A 64 3.41 -6.81 -21.20
C GLU A 64 2.36 -6.62 -22.32
N GLY A 65 1.51 -5.59 -22.17
CA GLY A 65 0.45 -5.28 -23.13
C GLY A 65 -0.78 -6.21 -23.08
N LYS A 66 -0.83 -7.15 -22.13
CA LYS A 66 -1.96 -8.07 -21.92
C LYS A 66 -2.70 -7.72 -20.62
N PRO A 67 -4.02 -7.98 -20.51
CA PRO A 67 -4.74 -7.82 -19.25
C PRO A 67 -4.07 -8.59 -18.12
N SER A 68 -3.99 -7.97 -16.95
CA SER A 68 -3.28 -8.51 -15.79
C SER A 68 -4.16 -8.51 -14.54
N SER A 69 -4.05 -9.56 -13.74
CA SER A 69 -4.62 -9.69 -12.39
C SER A 69 -3.62 -9.32 -11.29
N VAL A 70 -2.39 -8.94 -11.66
CA VAL A 70 -1.27 -8.76 -10.72
C VAL A 70 -1.63 -7.71 -9.67
N ALA A 71 -1.56 -8.12 -8.40
CA ALA A 71 -1.68 -7.19 -7.28
C ALA A 71 -0.36 -6.44 -7.09
N THR A 72 -0.42 -5.15 -6.74
CA THR A 72 0.78 -4.39 -6.39
C THR A 72 0.69 -3.79 -5.00
N LEU A 73 1.79 -3.90 -4.26
CA LEU A 73 1.95 -3.33 -2.94
C LEU A 73 3.13 -2.37 -2.93
N MET A 74 2.89 -1.16 -2.44
CA MET A 74 3.94 -0.23 -2.05
C MET A 74 3.91 -0.11 -0.53
N ALA A 75 4.89 -0.71 0.13
CA ALA A 75 5.04 -0.77 1.58
C ALA A 75 6.34 -0.06 2.01
N PRO A 76 6.33 1.27 2.17
CA PRO A 76 7.55 2.04 2.43
C PRO A 76 8.23 1.60 3.72
N LEU A 77 9.56 1.72 3.80
CA LEU A 77 10.37 1.50 5.00
C LEU A 77 11.05 2.80 5.45
N PRO A 78 11.56 2.88 6.70
CA PRO A 78 12.35 4.03 7.12
C PRO A 78 13.53 4.31 6.17
N ASP A 79 13.86 5.57 5.98
CA ASP A 79 14.97 5.98 5.11
C ASP A 79 16.28 5.34 5.57
N GLY A 80 17.11 4.87 4.64
CA GLY A 80 18.37 4.23 4.97
C GLY A 80 18.24 2.82 5.57
N THR A 81 17.06 2.19 5.45
CA THR A 81 16.91 0.77 5.80
C THR A 81 17.91 -0.08 5.01
N THR A 82 18.62 -0.97 5.72
CA THR A 82 19.63 -1.84 5.11
C THR A 82 19.00 -2.79 4.09
N ASN A 83 19.75 -3.16 3.06
CA ASN A 83 19.26 -4.11 2.06
C ASN A 83 18.88 -5.46 2.66
N THR A 84 19.64 -5.96 3.64
CA THR A 84 19.34 -7.23 4.32
C THR A 84 17.98 -7.19 5.02
N LEU A 85 17.69 -6.10 5.75
CA LEU A 85 16.40 -5.93 6.41
C LEU A 85 15.26 -5.73 5.41
N ARG A 86 15.48 -4.90 4.37
CA ARG A 86 14.51 -4.65 3.29
C ARG A 86 14.12 -5.94 2.57
N HIS A 87 15.09 -6.78 2.21
CA HIS A 87 14.83 -8.06 1.56
C HIS A 87 14.04 -9.00 2.46
N SER A 88 14.44 -9.12 3.73
CA SER A 88 13.74 -9.98 4.70
C SER A 88 12.28 -9.55 4.87
N PHE A 89 12.03 -8.24 4.99
CA PHE A 89 10.68 -7.67 5.05
C PHE A 89 9.87 -7.98 3.78
N LEU A 90 10.46 -7.77 2.59
CA LEU A 90 9.78 -8.01 1.30
C LEU A 90 9.36 -9.48 1.13
N TYR A 91 10.28 -10.41 1.36
CA TYR A 91 9.99 -11.84 1.20
C TYR A 91 9.00 -12.34 2.24
N ARG A 92 9.09 -11.84 3.49
CA ARG A 92 8.08 -12.15 4.51
C ARG A 92 6.71 -11.66 4.09
N LEU A 93 6.60 -10.45 3.56
CA LEU A 93 5.32 -9.90 3.13
C LEU A 93 4.76 -10.66 1.92
N LEU A 94 5.61 -11.03 0.97
CA LEU A 94 5.23 -11.83 -0.20
C LEU A 94 4.70 -13.21 0.20
N ASP A 95 5.47 -13.95 1.01
CA ASP A 95 5.09 -15.27 1.51
C ASP A 95 3.73 -15.25 2.22
N GLN A 96 3.55 -14.30 3.15
CA GLN A 96 2.32 -14.18 3.92
C GLN A 96 1.13 -13.73 3.08
N TRP A 97 1.37 -12.89 2.07
CA TRP A 97 0.36 -12.49 1.10
C TRP A 97 -0.11 -13.70 0.29
N CYS A 98 0.80 -14.40 -0.40
CA CYS A 98 0.49 -15.58 -1.20
C CYS A 98 -0.20 -16.67 -0.38
N THR A 99 0.27 -16.93 0.83
CA THR A 99 -0.37 -17.88 1.75
C THR A 99 -1.81 -17.48 2.12
N SER A 100 -2.11 -16.18 2.16
CA SER A 100 -3.42 -15.69 2.57
C SER A 100 -4.42 -15.53 1.45
N THR A 101 -3.95 -15.24 0.24
CA THR A 101 -4.81 -15.05 -0.94
C THR A 101 -4.83 -16.26 -1.86
N GLY A 102 -3.92 -17.22 -1.69
CA GLY A 102 -3.71 -18.32 -2.63
C GLY A 102 -3.08 -17.89 -3.95
N SER A 103 -2.63 -16.63 -4.06
CA SER A 103 -2.01 -16.09 -5.27
C SER A 103 -0.61 -16.66 -5.49
N ASP A 104 -0.22 -16.82 -6.75
CA ASP A 104 1.17 -17.12 -7.08
C ASP A 104 2.07 -15.93 -6.73
N THR A 105 3.31 -16.22 -6.33
CA THR A 105 4.39 -15.24 -6.20
C THR A 105 4.62 -14.39 -7.44
N TYR A 106 4.32 -14.91 -8.64
CA TYR A 106 4.42 -14.16 -9.90
C TYR A 106 3.22 -13.23 -10.14
N GLU A 107 2.16 -13.33 -9.36
CA GLU A 107 0.94 -12.51 -9.47
C GLU A 107 0.92 -11.35 -8.47
N VAL A 108 2.04 -11.09 -7.79
CA VAL A 108 2.14 -10.04 -6.78
C VAL A 108 3.46 -9.30 -6.91
N VAL A 109 3.40 -7.97 -7.03
CA VAL A 109 4.57 -7.10 -7.04
C VAL A 109 4.61 -6.30 -5.75
N ILE A 110 5.64 -6.52 -4.93
CA ILE A 110 5.83 -5.79 -3.67
C ILE A 110 7.07 -4.90 -3.77
N THR A 111 6.90 -3.63 -3.42
CA THR A 111 7.98 -2.65 -3.34
C THR A 111 8.10 -2.10 -1.92
N ALA A 112 9.33 -1.91 -1.45
CA ALA A 112 9.63 -1.36 -0.14
C ALA A 112 10.61 -0.17 -0.25
N PRO A 113 10.18 0.94 -0.87
CA PRO A 113 11.02 2.11 -1.06
C PRO A 113 11.27 2.82 0.27
N ASP A 114 12.29 3.68 0.28
CA ASP A 114 12.49 4.63 1.37
C ASP A 114 11.27 5.56 1.51
N HIS A 115 10.91 5.88 2.75
CA HIS A 115 9.73 6.64 3.09
C HIS A 115 9.71 8.01 2.41
N SER A 116 10.84 8.69 2.36
CA SER A 116 11.04 9.95 1.63
C SER A 116 10.67 9.83 0.15
N LEU A 117 11.17 8.80 -0.54
CA LEU A 117 10.87 8.53 -1.95
C LEU A 117 9.39 8.23 -2.17
N SER A 118 8.77 7.43 -1.29
CA SER A 118 7.33 7.14 -1.37
C SER A 118 6.48 8.41 -1.24
N LYS A 119 6.86 9.32 -0.34
CA LYS A 119 6.19 10.62 -0.17
C LYS A 119 6.38 11.50 -1.39
N GLU A 120 7.58 11.54 -1.95
CA GLU A 120 7.87 12.30 -3.15
C GLU A 120 7.03 11.80 -4.32
N PHE A 121 7.03 10.50 -4.60
CA PHE A 121 6.23 9.87 -5.65
C PHE A 121 4.74 10.26 -5.54
N LEU A 122 4.16 10.15 -4.33
CA LEU A 122 2.78 10.53 -4.09
C LEU A 122 2.54 12.04 -4.22
N SER A 123 3.54 12.87 -3.91
CA SER A 123 3.46 14.31 -4.08
C SER A 123 3.55 14.74 -5.54
N THR A 124 4.39 14.09 -6.34
CA THR A 124 4.63 14.41 -7.74
C THR A 124 3.40 14.09 -8.59
N ASN A 125 2.68 13.01 -8.27
CA ASN A 125 1.39 12.72 -8.91
C ASN A 125 0.36 13.85 -8.67
N ARG A 126 0.41 14.55 -7.53
CA ARG A 126 -0.48 15.69 -7.25
C ARG A 126 -0.09 16.95 -8.02
N LYS A 127 1.20 17.18 -8.27
CA LYS A 127 1.71 18.36 -8.99
C LYS A 127 1.32 18.38 -10.48
N ARG A 128 0.82 17.26 -11.03
CA ARG A 128 0.31 17.16 -12.40
C ARG A 128 -1.11 17.74 -12.57
N MET A 129 -1.76 18.17 -11.49
CA MET A 129 -3.10 18.75 -11.50
C MET A 129 -3.04 20.24 -11.19
N SER A 130 -3.96 21.03 -11.78
CA SER A 130 -4.05 22.47 -11.44
C SER A 130 -4.45 22.66 -9.96
N PRO A 131 -4.00 23.73 -9.28
CA PRO A 131 -4.17 23.88 -7.82
C PRO A 131 -5.63 23.78 -7.34
N VAL A 132 -6.58 24.35 -8.09
CA VAL A 132 -8.02 24.28 -7.78
C VAL A 132 -8.55 22.85 -7.92
N ARG A 133 -8.15 22.15 -8.99
CA ARG A 133 -8.52 20.74 -9.20
C ARG A 133 -7.86 19.83 -8.18
N GLN A 134 -6.66 20.17 -7.70
CA GLN A 134 -5.95 19.43 -6.66
C GLN A 134 -6.71 19.48 -5.32
N ILE A 135 -7.21 20.64 -4.91
CA ILE A 135 -8.00 20.76 -3.67
C ILE A 135 -9.31 19.96 -3.79
N ALA A 136 -10.04 20.11 -4.90
CA ALA A 136 -11.26 19.35 -5.15
C ALA A 136 -10.99 17.83 -5.17
N PHE A 137 -9.88 17.41 -5.80
CA PHE A 137 -9.44 16.02 -5.87
C PHE A 137 -9.08 15.45 -4.50
N ILE A 138 -8.30 16.17 -3.70
CA ILE A 138 -7.92 15.77 -2.34
C ILE A 138 -9.18 15.68 -1.47
N GLY A 139 -10.08 16.66 -1.55
CA GLY A 139 -11.35 16.66 -0.83
C GLY A 139 -12.22 15.45 -1.17
N LYS A 140 -12.42 15.17 -2.47
CA LYS A 140 -13.19 14.00 -2.96
C LYS A 140 -12.57 12.69 -2.49
N THR A 141 -11.24 12.57 -2.57
CA THR A 141 -10.50 11.37 -2.13
C THR A 141 -10.63 11.16 -0.63
N LEU A 142 -10.39 12.20 0.17
CA LEU A 142 -10.56 12.15 1.63
C LEU A 142 -11.99 11.79 2.02
N MET A 143 -13.00 12.40 1.38
CA MET A 143 -14.40 12.11 1.64
C MET A 143 -14.74 10.64 1.35
N ARG A 144 -14.24 10.09 0.23
CA ARG A 144 -14.41 8.67 -0.11
C ARG A 144 -13.70 7.74 0.86
N LEU A 145 -12.48 8.08 1.28
CA LEU A 145 -11.72 7.31 2.28
C LEU A 145 -12.42 7.30 3.63
N VAL A 146 -12.93 8.45 4.09
CA VAL A 146 -13.68 8.56 5.36
C VAL A 146 -15.01 7.81 5.26
N LYS A 147 -15.75 7.99 4.15
CA LYS A 147 -17.02 7.30 3.91
C LYS A 147 -16.83 5.78 3.88
N SER A 148 -15.83 5.29 3.15
CA SER A 148 -15.51 3.86 3.08
C SER A 148 -15.06 3.30 4.43
N LYS A 149 -14.26 4.06 5.20
CA LYS A 149 -13.86 3.64 6.54
C LYS A 149 -15.07 3.49 7.48
N SER A 150 -16.04 4.41 7.39
CA SER A 150 -17.27 4.37 8.18
C SER A 150 -18.20 3.22 7.75
N SER A 151 -18.38 3.01 6.44
CA SER A 151 -19.33 2.01 5.93
C SER A 151 -18.79 0.58 5.86
N SER A 152 -17.47 0.41 5.68
CA SER A 152 -16.84 -0.90 5.44
C SER A 152 -15.69 -1.23 6.39
N GLY A 153 -15.36 -0.32 7.32
CA GLY A 153 -14.23 -0.49 8.23
C GLY A 153 -12.86 -0.33 7.57
N GLN A 154 -12.78 -0.03 6.28
CA GLN A 154 -11.54 0.01 5.48
C GLN A 154 -11.40 1.30 4.66
N PHE A 155 -10.17 1.77 4.47
CA PHE A 155 -9.87 2.89 3.59
C PHE A 155 -9.80 2.41 2.13
N LYS A 156 -10.84 2.68 1.35
CA LYS A 156 -10.95 2.23 -0.04
C LYS A 156 -11.12 3.39 -1.02
N THR A 157 -10.51 3.25 -2.19
CA THR A 157 -10.71 4.14 -3.34
C THR A 157 -10.54 3.35 -4.65
N HIS A 158 -11.09 3.84 -5.75
CA HIS A 158 -10.82 3.30 -7.10
C HIS A 158 -9.67 4.07 -7.77
N ILE A 159 -8.95 3.41 -8.69
CA ILE A 159 -7.87 4.04 -9.49
C ILE A 159 -8.43 5.06 -10.49
N ASN A 160 -9.64 4.84 -11.04
CA ASN A 160 -10.32 5.86 -11.84
C ASN A 160 -11.00 6.89 -10.95
N LEU A 161 -10.64 8.16 -11.17
CA LEU A 161 -11.14 9.31 -10.43
C LEU A 161 -11.77 10.37 -11.31
#